data_AF-A0AAJ0MAP9-F1
#
_entry.id   AF-A0AAJ0MAP9-F1
#
_cell.length_a   1.000
_cell.length_b   1.000
_cell.length_c   1.000
_cell.angle_alpha   90.00
_cell.angle_beta   90.00
_cell.angle_gamma   90.00
#
_symmetry.space_group_name_H-M   'P 1'
#
loop_
_entity.id
_entity.type
_entity.pdbx_description
1 polymer ?
#
loop_
_entity_poly.entity_id
_entity_poly.type
_entity_poly.pdbx_seq_one_letter_code
_entity_poly.pdbx_strand_id
1 'polypeptide(L)'
;MALGINHTLSDHGRLLQLVEEVGFRPVKEQSRRIPIGKWASVQGLKEAGLSMLCILYIGAQYIAGVPLTKGLGWSDDPVRELVKRFRQGLRNPVFDFSNGV
;
A
#
# COMPACT_ATOMS: atom_id res chain seq x y z
N MET A 1 -6.06 -14.78 -10.76
CA MET A 1 -4.71 -14.49 -11.28
C MET A 1 -4.05 -13.55 -10.28
N ALA A 2 -3.27 -14.09 -9.33
CA ALA A 2 -2.61 -13.29 -8.30
C ALA A 2 -1.42 -12.56 -8.95
N LEU A 3 -1.24 -11.26 -8.66
CA LEU A 3 -0.27 -10.37 -9.31
C LEU A 3 1.22 -10.73 -9.11
N GLY A 4 1.56 -11.91 -8.58
CA GLY A 4 2.94 -12.32 -8.30
C GLY A 4 3.65 -11.46 -7.24
N ILE A 5 2.95 -10.48 -6.65
CA ILE A 5 3.46 -9.64 -5.58
C ILE A 5 3.42 -10.49 -4.31
N ASN A 6 4.60 -10.89 -3.84
CA ASN A 6 4.71 -11.61 -2.59
C ASN A 6 4.44 -10.64 -1.42
N HIS A 7 3.23 -10.66 -0.87
CA HIS A 7 2.83 -9.87 0.30
C HIS A 7 3.67 -10.18 1.55
N THR A 8 4.45 -11.28 1.55
CA THR A 8 5.37 -11.65 2.64
C THR A 8 6.76 -11.03 2.50
N LEU A 9 7.02 -10.13 1.53
CA LEU A 9 8.32 -9.45 1.41
C LEU A 9 8.73 -8.69 2.69
N SER A 10 7.74 -8.18 3.43
CA SER A 10 7.90 -7.50 4.72
C SER A 10 7.46 -8.37 5.91
N ASP A 11 7.18 -9.65 5.69
CA ASP A 11 6.66 -10.55 6.73
C ASP A 11 7.66 -11.70 6.90
N HIS A 12 7.83 -12.19 8.13
CA HIS A 12 8.77 -13.28 8.48
C HIS A 12 10.27 -12.91 8.54
N GLY A 13 10.65 -11.69 8.92
CA GLY A 13 12.04 -11.40 9.32
C GLY A 13 13.03 -11.16 8.18
N ARG A 14 12.57 -11.10 6.92
CA ARG A 14 13.48 -10.92 5.77
C ARG A 14 14.15 -9.54 5.75
N LEU A 15 13.44 -8.49 6.17
CA LEU A 15 14.05 -7.17 6.36
C LEU A 15 15.12 -7.19 7.44
N LEU A 16 14.87 -7.90 8.55
CA LEU A 16 15.84 -8.10 9.63
C LEU A 16 17.11 -8.78 9.10
N GLN A 17 16.95 -9.86 8.31
CA GLN A 17 18.06 -10.60 7.71
C GLN A 17 18.90 -9.72 6.79
N LEU A 18 18.26 -8.95 5.90
CA LEU A 18 18.98 -8.03 5.00
C LEU A 18 19.79 -6.99 5.79
N VAL A 19 19.23 -6.44 6.87
CA VAL A 19 19.90 -5.48 7.74
C VAL A 19 21.10 -6.11 8.45
N GLU A 20 20.99 -7.36 8.91
CA GLU A 20 22.09 -8.11 9.51
C GLU A 20 23.20 -8.44 8.50
N GLU A 21 22.85 -8.85 7.28
CA GLU A 21 23.78 -9.21 6.21
C GLU A 21 24.69 -8.03 5.80
N VAL A 22 24.18 -6.80 5.81
CA VAL A 22 24.99 -5.59 5.58
C VAL A 22 25.68 -5.06 6.84
N GLY A 23 25.65 -5.81 7.95
CA GLY A 23 26.39 -5.53 9.18
C GLY A 23 25.72 -4.51 10.12
N PHE A 24 24.46 -4.13 9.86
CA PHE A 24 23.69 -3.31 10.78
C PHE A 24 23.14 -4.18 11.91
N ARG A 25 23.11 -3.66 13.13
CA ARG A 25 22.52 -4.35 14.29
C ARG A 25 21.02 -4.02 14.36
N PRO A 26 20.11 -4.98 14.10
CA PRO A 26 18.69 -4.68 14.10
C PRO A 26 18.16 -4.42 15.52
N VAL A 27 17.30 -3.42 15.69
CA VAL A 27 16.79 -3.01 17.00
C VAL A 27 15.48 -3.71 17.37
N LYS A 28 14.51 -3.81 16.45
CA LYS A 28 13.29 -4.64 16.54
C LYS A 28 12.45 -4.47 15.27
N GLU A 29 12.01 -5.55 14.62
CA GLU A 29 10.97 -5.47 13.59
C GLU A 29 9.58 -5.48 14.25
N GLN A 30 8.71 -4.54 13.88
CA GLN A 30 7.31 -4.52 14.33
C GLN A 30 6.38 -4.22 13.17
N SER A 31 5.51 -5.18 12.85
CA SER A 31 4.42 -4.98 11.89
C SER A 31 3.20 -4.40 12.61
N ARG A 32 2.70 -3.26 12.13
CA ARG A 32 1.46 -2.65 12.61
C ARG A 32 0.51 -2.40 11.44
N ARG A 33 -0.76 -2.70 11.65
CA ARG A 33 -1.82 -2.35 10.68
C ARG A 33 -2.11 -0.86 10.80
N ILE A 34 -1.78 -0.11 9.75
CA ILE A 34 -2.13 1.31 9.66
C ILE A 34 -3.50 1.42 8.99
N PRO A 35 -4.44 2.17 9.57
CA PRO A 35 -5.74 2.35 8.97
C PRO A 35 -5.68 3.17 7.68
N ILE A 36 -6.77 3.14 6.90
CA ILE A 36 -6.94 3.97 5.69
C ILE A 36 -8.22 4.77 5.86
N GLY A 37 -8.10 6.06 6.14
CA GLY A 37 -9.23 6.94 6.45
C GLY A 37 -9.61 6.96 7.93
N LYS A 38 -10.88 7.26 8.23
CA LYS A 38 -11.36 7.57 9.59
C LYS A 38 -11.92 6.38 10.39
N TRP A 39 -11.78 5.14 9.89
CA TRP A 39 -12.44 3.97 10.48
C TRP A 39 -11.79 3.46 11.78
N ALA A 40 -10.57 3.90 12.10
CA ALA A 40 -9.95 3.54 13.37
C ALA A 40 -10.74 4.13 14.54
N SER A 41 -10.97 3.35 15.59
CA SER A 41 -11.67 3.82 16.80
C SER A 41 -10.82 4.80 17.61
N VAL A 42 -9.51 4.53 17.71
CA VAL A 42 -8.54 5.33 18.48
C VAL A 42 -8.16 6.62 17.75
N GLN A 43 -8.19 7.75 18.47
CA GLN A 43 -8.00 9.08 17.88
C GLN A 43 -6.64 9.25 17.18
N GLY A 44 -5.53 8.83 17.79
CA GLY A 44 -4.21 8.91 17.13
C GLY A 44 -4.09 8.07 15.85
N LEU A 45 -4.84 6.97 15.75
CA LEU A 45 -4.87 6.14 14.53
C LEU A 45 -5.76 6.75 13.44
N LYS A 46 -6.73 7.61 13.78
CA LYS A 46 -7.54 8.32 12.78
C LYS A 46 -6.70 9.31 11.99
N GLU A 47 -5.81 10.04 12.66
CA GLU A 47 -4.88 10.97 11.99
C GLU A 47 -3.92 10.22 11.07
N ALA A 48 -3.30 9.15 11.57
CA ALA A 48 -2.45 8.28 10.75
C ALA A 48 -3.20 7.73 9.54
N GLY A 49 -4.46 7.31 9.72
CA GLY A 49 -5.29 6.78 8.64
C GLY A 49 -5.67 7.83 7.61
N LEU A 50 -5.94 9.07 8.02
CA LEU A 50 -6.17 10.18 7.11
C LEU A 50 -4.92 10.53 6.30
N SER A 51 -3.75 10.57 6.95
CA SER A 51 -2.47 10.78 6.27
C SER A 51 -2.21 9.70 5.23
N MET A 52 -2.44 8.43 5.58
CA MET A 52 -2.29 7.31 4.64
C MET A 52 -3.26 7.40 3.47
N LEU A 53 -4.54 7.74 3.74
CA LEU A 53 -5.53 7.99 2.68
C LEU A 53 -5.10 9.11 1.73
N CYS A 54 -4.56 10.22 2.26
CA CYS A 54 -4.04 11.33 1.46
C CYS A 54 -2.88 10.89 0.57
N ILE A 55 -1.90 10.16 1.12
CA ILE A 55 -0.74 9.65 0.37
C ILE A 55 -1.20 8.75 -0.77
N LEU A 56 -2.12 7.83 -0.50
CA LEU A 56 -2.66 6.93 -1.53
C LEU A 56 -3.43 7.72 -2.60
N TYR A 57 -4.25 8.67 -2.21
CA TYR A 57 -5.08 9.44 -3.15
C TYR A 57 -4.25 10.33 -4.08
N ILE A 58 -3.30 11.09 -3.51
CA ILE A 58 -2.42 12.00 -4.24
C ILE A 58 -1.41 11.20 -5.06
N GLY A 59 -0.77 10.21 -4.43
CA GLY A 59 0.31 9.41 -5.00
C GLY A 59 -0.14 8.37 -6.02
N ALA A 60 -1.43 8.02 -6.10
CA ALA A 60 -1.93 6.96 -6.99
C ALA A 60 -1.42 7.08 -8.43
N GLN A 61 -1.40 8.30 -9.00
CA GLN A 61 -0.94 8.52 -10.37
C GLN A 61 0.55 8.19 -10.54
N TYR A 62 1.39 8.47 -9.54
CA TYR A 62 2.82 8.21 -9.59
C TYR A 62 3.14 6.74 -9.33
N ILE A 63 2.47 6.16 -8.34
CA ILE A 63 2.62 4.75 -7.95
C ILE A 63 2.17 3.83 -9.08
N ALA A 64 1.10 4.17 -9.80
CA ALA A 64 0.65 3.40 -10.96
C ALA A 64 1.35 3.81 -12.25
N GLY A 65 1.62 5.11 -12.43
CA GLY A 65 2.11 5.68 -13.69
C GLY A 65 3.40 5.02 -14.17
N VAL A 66 4.50 5.27 -13.46
CA VAL A 66 5.83 4.84 -13.91
C VAL A 66 5.96 3.31 -14.00
N PRO A 67 5.52 2.52 -13.00
CA PRO A 67 5.67 1.08 -13.06
C PRO A 67 4.81 0.44 -14.17
N LEU A 68 3.58 0.91 -14.38
CA LEU A 68 2.71 0.29 -15.39
C LEU A 68 3.09 0.72 -16.81
N THR A 69 3.43 1.98 -17.04
CA THR A 69 3.78 2.44 -18.40
C THR A 69 5.21 2.07 -18.77
N LYS A 70 6.21 2.44 -17.95
CA LYS A 70 7.63 2.20 -18.25
C LYS A 70 8.07 0.78 -17.90
N GLY A 71 7.51 0.20 -16.84
CA GLY A 71 7.87 -1.15 -16.39
C GLY A 71 7.12 -2.24 -17.15
N LEU A 72 5.80 -2.08 -17.33
CA LEU A 72 4.92 -3.11 -17.93
C LEU A 72 4.40 -2.76 -19.33
N GLY A 73 4.78 -1.60 -19.90
CA GLY A 73 4.42 -1.23 -21.27
C GLY A 73 2.95 -0.86 -21.48
N TRP A 74 2.19 -0.57 -20.42
CA TRP A 74 0.80 -0.15 -20.55
C TRP A 74 0.71 1.23 -21.21
N SER A 75 -0.32 1.44 -22.01
CA SER A 75 -0.67 2.78 -22.51
C SER A 75 -1.18 3.66 -21.37
N ASP A 76 -1.07 4.98 -21.51
CA ASP A 76 -1.44 5.92 -20.45
C ASP A 76 -2.93 5.90 -20.08
N ASP A 77 -3.81 5.71 -21.06
CA ASP A 77 -5.27 5.78 -20.85
C ASP A 77 -5.82 4.71 -19.91
N PRO A 78 -5.48 3.40 -20.06
CA PRO A 78 -5.90 2.40 -19.08
C PRO A 78 -5.30 2.66 -17.69
N VAL A 79 -4.11 3.26 -17.60
CA VAL A 79 -3.50 3.65 -16.31
C VAL A 79 -4.29 4.79 -15.66
N ARG A 80 -4.69 5.82 -16.43
CA ARG A 80 -5.54 6.92 -15.94
C ARG A 80 -6.89 6.42 -15.43
N GLU A 81 -7.53 5.50 -16.16
CA GLU A 81 -8.80 4.91 -15.75
C GLU A 81 -8.65 4.05 -14.48
N LEU A 82 -7.57 3.28 -14.37
CA LEU A 82 -7.25 2.52 -13.15
C LEU A 82 -7.10 3.45 -11.94
N VAL A 83 -6.33 4.53 -12.07
CA VAL A 83 -6.10 5.51 -11.00
C VAL A 83 -7.41 6.19 -10.60
N LYS A 84 -8.28 6.51 -11.57
CA LYS A 84 -9.61 7.07 -11.33
C LYS A 84 -10.48 6.12 -10.50
N ARG A 85 -10.54 4.84 -10.88
CA ARG A 85 -11.30 3.81 -10.15
C ARG A 85 -10.75 3.59 -8.74
N PHE A 86 -9.42 3.53 -8.59
CA PHE A 86 -8.78 3.42 -7.29
C PHE A 86 -9.17 4.57 -6.35
N ARG A 87 -9.12 5.82 -6.85
CA ARG A 87 -9.56 7.00 -6.10
C ARG A 87 -11.04 6.99 -5.72
N GLN A 88 -11.90 6.41 -6.56
CA GLN A 88 -13.32 6.20 -6.25
C GLN A 88 -13.48 5.17 -5.12
N GLY A 89 -12.74 4.05 -5.18
CA GLY A 89 -12.74 3.04 -4.13
C GLY A 89 -12.31 3.60 -2.77
N LEU A 90 -11.28 4.45 -2.74
CA LEU A 90 -10.82 5.15 -1.53
C LEU A 90 -11.87 6.05 -0.86
N ARG A 91 -12.89 6.48 -1.60
CA ARG A 91 -13.98 7.31 -1.07
C ARG A 91 -15.15 6.47 -0.52
N ASN A 92 -15.20 5.17 -0.82
CA ASN A 92 -16.22 4.29 -0.28
C ASN A 92 -15.78 3.78 1.11
N PRO A 93 -16.52 4.08 2.19
CA PRO A 93 -16.15 3.67 3.55
C PRO A 93 -16.25 2.15 3.78
N VAL A 94 -16.88 1.40 2.87
CA VAL A 94 -16.98 -0.06 2.95
C VAL A 94 -15.78 -0.68 2.23
N PHE A 95 -14.62 -0.67 2.89
CA PHE A 95 -13.55 -1.60 2.56
C PHE A 95 -13.90 -2.96 3.16
N ASP A 96 -14.69 -3.73 2.42
CA ASP A 96 -15.05 -5.08 2.80
C ASP A 96 -13.87 -6.04 2.58
N PHE A 97 -13.15 -6.37 3.66
CA PHE A 97 -12.14 -7.43 3.67
C PHE A 97 -12.76 -8.83 3.86
N SER A 98 -14.08 -8.96 3.96
CA SER A 98 -14.74 -10.27 4.12
C SER A 98 -14.83 -11.07 2.82
N ASN A 99 -14.55 -10.47 1.67
CA ASN A 99 -14.48 -11.13 0.37
C ASN A 99 -13.04 -11.24 -0.15
N GLY A 100 -12.26 -12.13 0.49
CA GLY A 100 -11.21 -12.98 -0.09
C GLY A 100 -9.96 -12.35 -0.72
N VAL A 101 -8.78 -12.66 -0.18
CA VAL A 101 -7.86 -13.73 -0.64
C VAL A 101 -7.06 -14.22 0.57
#